data_AF-A0A8J5IY62-F1
#
_entry.id   AF-A0A8J5IY62-F1
#
_cell.length_a   1.000
_cell.length_b   1.000
_cell.length_c   1.000
_cell.angle_alpha   90.00
_cell.angle_beta   90.00
_cell.angle_gamma   90.00
#
_symmetry.space_group_name_H-M   'P 1'
#
loop_
_entity.id
_entity.type
_entity.pdbx_description
1 polymer ?
#
loop_
_entity_poly.entity_id
_entity_poly.type
_entity_poly.pdbx_seq_one_letter_code
_entity_poly.pdbx_strand_id
1 'polypeptide(L)'
;MEEALNDEVVAKRLKKEKVTRAWIGHMARVIFACQGTTSASPDGFMASPHWITGFMRRYGLSLRRRTNLTTLSDDKLVDRAVSYMTFLQSAKPTMDLHRTILTRVIRPWTSSAVATLWSALRGFRPCGLRRYSQ
;
A
#
# COMPACT_ATOMS: atom_id res chain seq x y z
N MET A 1 -6.72 -8.86 -26.89
CA MET A 1 -7.37 -9.41 -25.68
C MET A 1 -6.73 -8.95 -24.36
N GLU A 2 -5.46 -9.28 -24.09
CA GLU A 2 -4.84 -9.00 -22.75
C GLU A 2 -4.76 -7.52 -22.38
N GLU A 3 -4.52 -6.64 -23.36
CA GLU A 3 -4.48 -5.19 -23.16
C GLU A 3 -5.84 -4.64 -22.71
N ALA A 4 -6.91 -4.96 -23.44
CA ALA A 4 -8.28 -4.60 -23.06
C ALA A 4 -8.66 -5.12 -21.66
N LEU A 5 -8.18 -6.32 -21.28
CA LEU A 5 -8.39 -6.84 -19.93
C LEU A 5 -7.63 -6.03 -18.87
N ASN A 6 -6.44 -5.53 -19.19
CA ASN A 6 -5.68 -4.68 -18.28
C ASN A 6 -6.36 -3.32 -18.07
N ASP A 7 -6.96 -2.74 -19.12
CA ASP A 7 -7.71 -1.48 -18.99
C ASP A 7 -8.91 -1.63 -18.05
N GLU A 8 -9.65 -2.73 -18.17
CA GLU A 8 -10.74 -3.08 -17.24
C GLU A 8 -10.23 -3.27 -15.80
N VAL A 9 -9.06 -3.90 -15.62
CA VAL A 9 -8.41 -4.03 -14.31
C VAL A 9 -8.09 -2.64 -13.73
N VAL A 10 -7.58 -1.72 -14.54
CA VAL A 10 -7.26 -0.35 -14.12
C VAL A 10 -8.54 0.40 -13.76
N ALA A 11 -9.56 0.37 -14.61
CA ALA A 11 -10.85 1.02 -14.36
C ALA A 11 -11.50 0.54 -13.05
N LYS A 12 -11.50 -0.78 -12.81
CA LYS A 12 -12.03 -1.38 -11.58
C LYS A 12 -11.23 -0.95 -10.35
N ARG A 13 -9.91 -0.79 -10.48
CA ARG A 13 -9.06 -0.31 -9.40
C ARG A 13 -9.22 1.19 -9.12
N LEU A 14 -9.49 2.01 -10.13
CA LEU A 14 -9.82 3.42 -9.94
C LEU A 14 -11.11 3.59 -9.10
N LYS A 15 -12.07 2.67 -9.27
CA LYS A 15 -13.28 2.57 -8.44
C LYS A 15 -13.03 1.96 -7.05
N LYS A 16 -11.78 1.64 -6.69
CA LYS A 16 -11.37 0.97 -5.44
C LYS A 16 -12.01 -0.40 -5.24
N GLU A 17 -12.43 -1.06 -6.32
CA GLU A 17 -13.03 -2.38 -6.25
C GLU A 17 -11.97 -3.50 -6.25
N LYS A 18 -12.29 -4.61 -5.59
CA LYS A 18 -11.39 -5.75 -5.50
C LYS A 18 -11.36 -6.51 -6.83
N VAL A 19 -10.18 -6.54 -7.44
CA VAL A 19 -9.87 -7.43 -8.58
C VAL A 19 -9.48 -8.81 -8.04
N THR A 20 -10.27 -9.84 -8.36
CA THR A 20 -10.02 -11.24 -7.97
C THR A 20 -9.58 -12.08 -9.17
N ARG A 21 -8.89 -13.20 -8.92
CA ARG A 21 -8.47 -14.14 -9.98
C ARG A 21 -9.66 -14.70 -10.77
N ALA A 22 -10.77 -14.98 -10.07
CA ALA A 22 -12.00 -15.44 -10.69
C ALA A 22 -12.60 -14.38 -11.63
N TRP A 23 -12.60 -13.10 -11.21
CA TRP A 23 -13.06 -12.00 -12.04
C TRP A 23 -12.19 -11.82 -13.28
N ILE A 24 -10.86 -11.88 -13.15
CA ILE A 24 -9.92 -11.83 -14.29
C ILE A 24 -10.24 -12.94 -15.30
N GLY A 25 -10.43 -14.17 -14.82
CA GLY A 25 -10.73 -15.30 -15.70
C GLY A 25 -12.13 -15.23 -16.35
N HIS A 26 -13.11 -14.61 -15.70
CA HIS A 26 -14.41 -14.34 -16.31
C HIS A 26 -14.30 -13.27 -17.40
N MET A 27 -13.72 -12.12 -17.08
CA MET A 27 -13.57 -11.00 -18.03
C MET A 27 -12.71 -11.36 -19.24
N ALA A 28 -11.64 -12.13 -19.05
CA ALA A 28 -10.80 -12.60 -20.15
C ALA A 28 -11.61 -13.42 -21.18
N ARG A 29 -12.53 -14.28 -20.71
CA ARG A 29 -13.43 -15.06 -21.57
C ARG A 29 -14.46 -14.20 -22.28
N VAL A 30 -15.04 -13.22 -21.57
CA VAL A 30 -16.00 -12.26 -22.17
C VAL A 30 -15.34 -11.47 -23.29
N ILE A 31 -14.17 -10.88 -23.02
CA ILE A 31 -13.41 -10.10 -24.00
C ILE A 31 -13.01 -10.96 -25.19
N PHE A 32 -12.60 -12.21 -24.95
CA PHE A 32 -12.26 -13.15 -26.03
C PHE A 32 -13.48 -13.49 -26.90
N ALA A 33 -14.63 -13.77 -26.29
CA ALA A 33 -15.87 -14.05 -27.02
C ALA A 33 -16.34 -12.86 -27.87
N CYS A 34 -16.18 -11.63 -27.36
CA CYS A 34 -16.48 -10.41 -28.10
C CYS A 34 -15.51 -10.13 -29.27
N GLN A 35 -14.29 -10.68 -29.25
CA GLN A 35 -13.27 -10.41 -30.26
C GLN A 35 -13.39 -11.27 -31.52
N GLY A 36 -14.30 -12.25 -31.57
CA GLY A 36 -14.69 -12.95 -32.80
C GLY A 36 -13.53 -13.47 -33.63
N THR A 37 -12.42 -13.93 -33.00
CA THR A 37 -11.24 -14.34 -33.75
C THR A 37 -11.45 -15.70 -34.40
N THR A 38 -11.71 -15.70 -35.70
CA THR A 38 -11.79 -16.87 -36.60
C THR A 38 -10.54 -17.77 -36.58
N SER A 39 -9.43 -17.33 -35.98
CA SER A 39 -8.14 -18.03 -35.97
C SER A 39 -7.78 -18.73 -34.65
N ALA A 40 -8.69 -18.76 -33.66
CA ALA A 40 -8.44 -19.50 -32.44
C ALA A 40 -8.64 -21.00 -32.67
N SER A 41 -7.77 -21.82 -32.07
CA SER A 41 -7.90 -23.28 -32.03
C SER A 41 -9.35 -23.73 -31.79
N PRO A 42 -9.77 -24.90 -32.32
CA PRO A 42 -11.12 -25.42 -32.12
C PRO A 42 -11.51 -25.55 -30.64
N ASP A 43 -10.52 -25.65 -29.75
CA ASP A 43 -10.66 -25.39 -28.32
C ASP A 43 -10.54 -23.88 -28.05
N GLY A 44 -11.68 -23.23 -27.76
CA GLY A 44 -11.72 -21.81 -27.42
C GLY A 44 -10.79 -21.43 -26.24
N PHE A 45 -10.58 -20.13 -26.04
CA PHE A 45 -9.71 -19.63 -24.97
C PHE A 45 -10.18 -20.07 -23.58
N MET A 46 -9.34 -20.87 -22.91
CA MET A 46 -9.51 -21.22 -21.52
C MET A 46 -8.66 -20.32 -20.63
N ALA A 47 -9.31 -19.53 -19.76
CA ALA A 47 -8.66 -18.74 -18.73
C ALA A 47 -8.13 -19.62 -17.58
N SER A 48 -7.17 -20.51 -17.88
CA SER A 48 -6.62 -21.46 -16.92
C SER A 48 -5.92 -20.74 -15.76
N PRO A 49 -5.81 -21.38 -14.56
CA PRO A 49 -5.10 -20.80 -13.43
C PRO A 49 -3.64 -20.42 -13.75
N HIS A 50 -3.00 -21.19 -14.64
CA HIS A 50 -1.65 -20.92 -15.12
C HIS A 50 -1.61 -19.64 -15.97
N TRP A 51 -2.52 -19.52 -16.94
CA TRP A 51 -2.62 -18.33 -17.78
C TRP A 51 -2.88 -17.06 -16.94
N ILE A 52 -3.81 -17.12 -15.98
CA ILE A 52 -4.10 -16.01 -15.06
C ILE A 52 -2.84 -15.60 -14.27
N THR A 53 -2.05 -16.57 -13.81
CA THR A 53 -0.80 -16.29 -13.09
C THR A 53 0.22 -15.58 -14.00
N GLY A 54 0.35 -16.03 -15.25
CA GLY A 54 1.20 -15.40 -16.26
C GLY A 54 0.76 -13.96 -16.56
N PHE A 55 -0.53 -13.74 -16.80
CA PHE A 55 -1.13 -12.41 -16.99
C PHE A 55 -0.83 -11.49 -15.80
N MET A 56 -1.11 -11.94 -14.57
CA MET A 56 -0.84 -11.16 -13.37
C MET A 56 0.65 -10.82 -13.19
N ARG A 57 1.55 -11.67 -13.66
CA ARG A 57 3.00 -11.43 -13.64
C ARG A 57 3.39 -10.37 -14.66
N ARG A 58 2.93 -10.49 -15.92
CA ARG A 58 3.21 -9.55 -17.01
C ARG A 58 2.79 -8.12 -16.67
N TYR A 59 1.57 -7.97 -16.14
CA TYR A 59 0.99 -6.66 -15.81
C TYR A 59 1.25 -6.21 -14.36
N GLY A 60 2.14 -6.91 -13.62
CA GLY A 60 2.53 -6.51 -12.27
C GLY A 60 1.39 -6.50 -11.24
N LEU A 61 0.32 -7.26 -11.48
CA LEU A 61 -0.89 -7.32 -10.63
C LEU A 61 -0.73 -8.20 -9.38
N SER A 62 0.47 -8.73 -9.15
CA SER A 62 0.80 -9.56 -7.99
C SER A 62 0.48 -8.86 -6.66
N LEU A 63 0.03 -9.65 -5.66
CA LEU A 63 -0.40 -9.20 -4.33
C LEU A 63 0.58 -8.24 -3.63
N ARG A 64 1.89 -8.37 -3.91
CA ARG A 64 2.95 -7.61 -3.25
C ARG A 64 3.10 -6.17 -3.75
N ARG A 65 2.56 -5.85 -4.92
CA ARG A 65 2.54 -4.47 -5.49
C ARG A 65 1.24 -3.72 -5.22
N ARG A 66 0.35 -4.27 -4.38
CA ARG A 66 -0.94 -3.65 -3.99
C ARG A 66 -0.83 -2.30 -3.28
N THR A 67 0.35 -1.87 -2.88
CA THR A 67 0.55 -0.68 -2.05
C THR A 67 0.65 0.63 -2.84
N ASN A 68 0.88 0.58 -4.15
CA ASN A 68 1.24 1.79 -4.90
C ASN A 68 0.05 2.48 -5.59
N LEU A 69 -1.13 1.87 -5.63
CA LEU A 69 -2.34 2.58 -6.13
C LEU A 69 -3.06 3.35 -5.02
N THR A 70 -2.62 3.18 -3.78
CA THR A 70 -3.00 3.98 -2.62
C THR A 70 -1.84 4.87 -2.18
N THR A 71 -0.95 5.28 -3.10
CA THR A 71 -0.11 6.45 -2.84
C THR A 71 -1.07 7.61 -2.64
N LEU A 72 -1.33 7.90 -1.37
CA LEU A 72 -2.02 9.09 -0.96
C LEU A 72 -1.28 10.27 -1.58
N SER A 73 -2.00 11.25 -2.11
CA SER A 73 -1.36 12.50 -2.48
C SER A 73 -0.63 13.07 -1.26
N ASP A 74 0.44 13.81 -1.49
CA ASP A 74 1.23 14.43 -0.43
C ASP A 74 0.32 15.21 0.54
N ASP A 75 -0.71 15.91 0.02
CA ASP A 75 -1.71 16.59 0.84
C ASP A 75 -2.44 15.65 1.82
N LYS A 76 -2.83 14.46 1.35
CA LYS A 76 -3.50 13.46 2.19
C LYS A 76 -2.55 12.76 3.16
N LEU A 77 -1.25 12.73 2.86
CA LEU A 77 -0.23 12.30 3.82
C LEU A 77 -0.04 13.33 4.92
N VAL A 78 0.12 14.60 4.54
CA VAL A 78 0.28 15.72 5.48
C VAL A 78 -0.94 15.86 6.38
N ASP A 79 -2.15 15.84 5.82
CA ASP A 79 -3.41 15.92 6.55
C ASP A 79 -3.55 14.82 7.62
N ARG A 80 -3.22 13.57 7.24
CA ARG A 80 -3.21 12.44 8.19
C ARG A 80 -2.13 12.60 9.26
N ALA A 81 -0.94 13.05 8.89
CA ALA A 81 0.15 13.26 9.83
C ALA A 81 -0.20 14.34 10.86
N VAL A 82 -0.74 15.48 10.40
CA VAL A 82 -1.19 16.57 11.28
C VAL A 82 -2.32 16.11 12.19
N SER A 83 -3.35 15.45 11.63
CA SER A 83 -4.47 14.92 12.42
C SER A 83 -4.02 13.95 13.52
N TYR A 84 -3.08 13.06 13.20
CA TYR A 84 -2.52 12.13 14.16
C TYR A 84 -1.68 12.83 15.24
N MET A 85 -0.89 13.84 14.89
CA MET A 85 -0.12 14.62 15.85
C MET A 85 -1.01 15.41 16.80
N THR A 86 -2.09 16.01 16.30
CA THR A 86 -3.09 16.70 17.13
C THR A 86 -3.77 15.74 18.12
N PHE A 87 -4.13 14.53 17.65
CA PHE A 87 -4.68 13.49 18.51
C PHE A 87 -3.69 13.05 19.61
N LEU A 88 -2.41 12.88 19.26
CA LEU A 88 -1.39 12.52 20.26
C LEU A 88 -1.19 13.62 21.30
N GLN A 89 -1.28 14.90 20.91
CA GLN A 89 -1.17 16.01 21.85
C GLN A 89 -2.32 16.03 22.86
N SER A 90 -3.55 15.73 22.43
CA SER A 90 -4.71 15.67 23.33
C SER A 90 -4.75 14.40 24.19
N ALA A 91 -4.23 13.28 23.68
CA ALA A 91 -4.14 12.02 24.41
C ALA A 91 -2.93 11.96 25.37
N LYS A 92 -1.87 12.76 25.14
CA LYS A 92 -0.66 12.78 25.98
C LYS A 92 -0.92 12.89 27.49
N PRO A 93 -1.81 13.77 28.01
CA PRO A 93 -2.05 13.88 29.44
C PRO A 93 -2.77 12.68 30.06
N THR A 94 -3.48 11.87 29.26
CA THR A 94 -4.25 10.71 29.73
C THR A 94 -3.57 9.36 29.46
N MET A 95 -2.45 9.37 28.73
CA MET A 95 -1.68 8.17 28.41
C MET A 95 -0.92 7.66 29.64
N ASP A 96 -1.35 6.52 30.15
CA ASP A 96 -0.62 5.75 31.17
C ASP A 96 0.58 5.02 30.52
N LEU A 97 1.79 5.44 30.90
CA LEU A 97 3.05 4.91 30.38
C LEU A 97 3.26 3.43 30.77
N HIS A 98 2.62 2.95 31.84
CA HIS A 98 2.72 1.54 32.27
C HIS A 98 1.85 0.60 31.43
N ARG A 99 0.80 1.11 30.78
CA ARG A 99 -0.09 0.34 29.89
C ARG A 99 0.21 0.53 28.41
N THR A 100 0.96 1.58 28.06
CA THR A 100 1.29 1.91 26.68
C THR A 100 2.57 1.21 26.25
N ILE A 101 2.46 0.10 25.51
CA ILE A 101 3.62 -0.57 24.92
C ILE A 101 3.99 0.12 23.59
N LEU A 102 5.01 0.98 23.63
CA LEU A 102 5.62 1.53 22.42
C LEU A 102 6.53 0.48 21.77
N THR A 103 6.00 -0.28 20.82
CA THR A 103 6.72 -1.40 20.20
C THR A 103 7.73 -1.00 19.13
N ARG A 104 7.80 0.27 18.72
CA ARG A 104 8.79 0.73 17.71
C ARG A 104 9.06 2.22 17.78
N VAL A 105 10.33 2.60 17.96
CA VAL A 105 10.80 3.96 17.64
C VAL A 105 10.92 4.05 16.12
N ILE A 106 9.94 4.69 15.48
CA ILE A 106 10.09 5.18 14.11
C ILE A 106 11.03 6.39 14.24
N ARG A 107 12.25 6.29 13.66
CA ARG A 107 13.14 7.46 13.60
C ARG A 107 12.37 8.57 12.86
N PRO A 108 12.12 9.73 13.49
CA PRO A 108 11.48 10.84 12.78
C PRO A 108 12.34 11.21 11.59
N TRP A 109 11.67 11.55 10.50
CA TRP A 109 12.27 12.23 9.37
C TRP A 109 13.14 13.39 9.88
N THR A 110 14.39 13.45 9.39
CA THR A 110 15.38 14.48 9.71
C THR A 110 15.04 15.79 9.00
N SER A 111 13.87 16.37 9.28
CA SER A 111 13.63 17.78 9.05
C SER A 111 13.75 18.48 10.40
N SER A 112 14.70 19.41 10.48
CA SER A 112 15.14 20.12 11.69
C SER A 112 13.99 20.64 12.58
N ALA A 113 12.84 20.99 11.97
CA ALA A 113 11.66 21.45 12.69
C ALA A 113 11.01 20.41 13.63
N VAL A 114 11.02 19.12 13.28
CA VAL A 114 10.39 18.05 14.09
C VAL A 114 11.31 17.62 15.24
N ALA A 115 12.62 17.74 15.06
CA ALA A 115 13.62 17.44 16.09
C ALA A 115 13.57 18.42 17.26
N THR A 116 13.30 19.71 16.99
CA THR A 116 13.17 20.75 18.02
C THR A 116 11.90 20.54 18.87
N LEU A 117 10.79 20.16 18.24
CA LEU A 117 9.53 19.83 18.93
C LEU A 117 9.63 18.53 19.75
N TRP A 118 10.38 17.53 19.28
CA TRP A 118 10.67 16.33 20.07
C TRP A 118 11.56 16.65 21.27
N SER A 119 12.59 17.49 21.09
CA SER A 119 13.45 17.96 22.17
C SER A 119 12.67 18.73 23.25
N ALA A 120 11.65 19.51 22.86
CA ALA A 120 10.78 20.20 23.81
C ALA A 120 9.84 19.25 24.59
N LEU A 121 9.46 18.11 24.01
CA LEU A 121 8.58 17.12 24.65
C LEU A 121 9.30 16.19 25.64
N ARG A 122 10.62 16.09 25.55
CA ARG A 122 11.46 15.32 26.47
C ARG A 122 12.42 16.28 27.19
N GLY A 123 12.07 16.66 28.42
CA GLY A 123 13.04 17.16 29.42
C GLY A 123 14.05 16.09 29.86
N PHE A 124 14.53 15.27 28.93
CA PHE A 124 15.40 14.13 29.16
C PHE A 124 16.83 14.59 28.85
N ARG A 125 17.56 14.98 29.90
CA ARG A 125 19.02 15.09 29.80
C ARG A 125 19.56 13.71 29.39
N PRO A 126 20.38 13.59 28.34
CA PRO A 126 21.00 12.32 28.01
C PRO A 126 22.01 11.96 29.11
N CYS A 127 21.67 10.96 29.92
CA CYS A 127 22.62 10.33 30.83
C CYS A 127 23.70 9.61 30.01
N GLY A 128 24.93 10.12 30.08
CA GLY A 128 26.18 9.38 29.98
C GLY A 128 26.38 8.45 28.77
N LEU A 129 27.03 8.97 27.72
CA LEU A 129 27.82 8.15 26.79
C LEU A 129 28.94 7.45 27.57
N ARG A 130 28.74 6.20 27.98
CA ARG A 130 29.82 5.32 28.42
C ARG A 130 30.46 4.73 27.16
N ARG A 131 31.62 5.27 26.76
CA ARG A 131 32.46 4.70 25.70
C ARG A 131 32.89 3.30 26.14
N TYR A 132 32.58 2.29 25.33
CA TYR A 132 33.30 1.03 25.39
C TYR A 132 34.58 1.19 24.57
N SER A 133 35.73 1.19 25.25
CA SER A 133 37.01 0.80 24.65
C SER A 133 37.41 -0.52 25.29
N GLN A 134 37.51 -1.57 24.49
CA GLN A 134 38.63 -2.50 24.45
C GLN A 134 38.71 -3.05 23.04
#